data_AF-A0A7V1G793-F1
#
_entry.id   AF-A0A7V1G793-F1
#
_cell.length_a   1.000
_cell.length_b   1.000
_cell.length_c   1.000
_cell.angle_alpha   90.00
_cell.angle_beta   90.00
_cell.angle_gamma   90.00
#
_symmetry.space_group_name_H-M   'P 1'
#
loop_
_entity.id
_entity.type
_entity.pdbx_description
1 polymer ?
#
loop_
_entity_poly.entity_id
_entity_poly.type
_entity_poly.pdbx_seq_one_letter_code
_entity_poly.pdbx_strand_id
1 'polypeptide(L)'
;MFEGGSLDTKQIHFPLLVTMLIAMMLIHEFGHVVASFNFGLKPRFLGLGIYMFQPIIFTDTSDAWELKRGQRVVSDMAGIYFQLILGAVLSAWMLFFGVNLTLLIVSVINIAAIVLNLDPFLRSDGYWAVTDYIGINNAHEKTFSYVKNLMFRKILRKETNFQMPKLKPAARKFFIGYSFLYTFSIAFFTSLGVLYLFAVLKSSALNKNIDLMKSAYSQGNFADLGAAFTGLVIGQLVPLLFLGLIIIRIVKYMIKTIKKR
;
A
#
# COMPACT_ATOMS: atom_id res chain seq x y z
N MET A 1 -0.83 -26.77 -25.44
CA MET A 1 -2.08 -27.33 -24.89
C MET A 1 -2.01 -27.18 -23.39
N PHE A 2 -2.41 -26.02 -22.86
CA PHE A 2 -2.51 -25.82 -21.41
C PHE A 2 -3.87 -26.36 -21.02
N GLU A 3 -3.92 -27.63 -20.64
CA GLU A 3 -5.12 -28.18 -20.01
C GLU A 3 -5.36 -27.39 -18.72
N GLY A 4 -6.49 -26.71 -18.68
CA GLY A 4 -6.97 -26.00 -17.51
C GLY A 4 -7.34 -26.99 -16.42
N GLY A 5 -6.33 -27.50 -15.72
CA GLY A 5 -6.53 -28.16 -14.44
C GLY A 5 -7.11 -27.13 -13.49
N SER A 6 -8.36 -27.34 -13.06
CA SER A 6 -8.93 -26.62 -11.92
C SER A 6 -7.95 -26.75 -10.76
N LEU A 7 -7.42 -25.62 -10.28
CA LEU A 7 -6.54 -25.58 -9.12
C LEU A 7 -7.28 -26.21 -7.93
N ASP A 8 -6.93 -27.44 -7.58
CA ASP A 8 -7.51 -28.12 -6.43
C ASP A 8 -7.03 -27.42 -5.16
N THR A 9 -7.94 -26.69 -4.52
CA THR A 9 -7.67 -25.91 -3.30
C THR A 9 -7.22 -26.80 -2.14
N LYS A 10 -7.43 -28.12 -2.21
CA LYS A 10 -6.88 -29.10 -1.26
C LYS A 10 -5.35 -29.18 -1.28
N GLN A 11 -4.68 -28.65 -2.30
CA GLN A 11 -3.22 -28.58 -2.38
C GLN A 11 -2.63 -27.36 -1.64
N ILE A 12 -3.47 -26.49 -1.09
CA ILE A 12 -3.03 -25.32 -0.32
C ILE A 12 -2.82 -25.74 1.14
N HIS A 13 -1.57 -25.72 1.58
CA HIS A 13 -1.21 -25.96 2.96
C HIS A 13 -1.34 -24.65 3.76
N PHE A 14 -2.55 -24.37 4.27
CA PHE A 14 -2.85 -23.10 4.97
C PHE A 14 -1.87 -22.73 6.09
N PRO A 15 -1.43 -23.63 6.99
CA PRO A 15 -0.47 -23.26 8.03
C PRO A 15 0.88 -22.82 7.45
N LEU A 16 1.35 -23.51 6.40
CA LEU A 16 2.58 -23.14 5.69
C LEU A 16 2.42 -21.79 4.99
N LEU A 17 1.28 -21.55 4.33
CA LEU A 17 0.98 -20.28 3.67
C LEU A 17 1.09 -19.12 4.66
N VAL A 18 0.37 -19.19 5.79
CA VAL A 18 0.36 -18.13 6.80
C VAL A 18 1.76 -17.91 7.37
N THR A 19 2.49 -18.99 7.69
CA THR A 19 3.85 -18.91 8.22
C THR A 19 4.79 -18.20 7.25
N MET A 20 4.71 -18.54 5.96
CA MET A 20 5.55 -17.94 4.92
C MET A 20 5.21 -16.46 4.67
N LEU A 21 3.92 -16.08 4.77
CA LEU A 21 3.52 -14.68 4.66
C LEU A 21 4.03 -13.83 5.83
N ILE A 22 4.03 -14.37 7.06
CA ILE A 22 4.64 -13.70 8.22
C ILE A 22 6.16 -13.60 8.03
N ALA A 23 6.81 -14.69 7.62
CA ALA A 23 8.25 -14.71 7.36
C ALA A 23 8.64 -13.69 6.27
N MET A 24 7.85 -13.55 5.21
CA MET A 24 8.05 -12.56 4.16
C MET A 24 8.05 -11.12 4.72
N MET A 25 7.10 -10.77 5.59
CA MET A 25 7.05 -9.46 6.23
C MET A 25 8.24 -9.24 7.17
N LEU A 26 8.64 -10.26 7.93
CA LEU A 26 9.81 -10.18 8.81
C LEU A 26 11.11 -10.03 8.01
N ILE A 27 11.26 -10.71 6.87
CA ILE A 27 12.42 -10.60 5.99
C ILE A 27 12.53 -9.19 5.39
N HIS A 28 11.40 -8.57 5.07
CA HIS A 28 11.35 -7.17 4.64
C HIS A 28 11.87 -6.25 5.76
N GLU A 29 11.32 -6.35 6.97
CA GLU A 29 11.76 -5.52 8.10
C GLU A 29 13.22 -5.78 8.51
N PHE A 30 13.67 -7.03 8.38
CA PHE A 30 15.06 -7.39 8.60
C PHE A 30 16.01 -6.62 7.66
N GLY A 31 15.58 -6.34 6.42
CA GLY A 31 16.35 -5.50 5.50
C GLY A 31 16.62 -4.10 6.07
N HIS A 32 15.59 -3.44 6.59
CA HIS A 32 15.76 -2.11 7.21
C HIS A 32 16.62 -2.14 8.46
N VAL A 33 16.49 -3.19 9.28
CA VAL A 33 17.34 -3.42 10.46
C VAL A 33 18.81 -3.55 10.05
N VAL A 34 19.10 -4.38 9.06
CA VAL A 34 20.46 -4.58 8.53
C VAL A 34 21.04 -3.29 7.97
N ALA A 35 20.26 -2.54 7.18
CA ALA A 35 20.70 -1.26 6.63
C ALA A 35 21.00 -0.22 7.74
N SER A 36 20.17 -0.18 8.77
CA SER A 36 20.37 0.71 9.93
C SER A 36 21.69 0.41 10.63
N PHE A 37 21.97 -0.87 10.94
CA PHE A 37 23.24 -1.27 11.56
C PHE A 37 24.45 -0.97 10.67
N ASN A 38 24.33 -1.19 9.36
CA ASN A 38 25.39 -0.88 8.40
C ASN A 38 25.75 0.62 8.38
N PHE A 39 24.81 1.50 8.72
CA PHE A 39 25.05 2.94 8.83
C PHE A 39 25.27 3.43 10.27
N GLY A 40 25.48 2.53 11.22
CA GLY A 40 25.78 2.86 12.61
C GLY A 40 24.57 3.29 13.45
N LEU A 41 23.36 3.11 12.92
CA LEU A 41 22.12 3.36 13.67
C LEU A 41 21.69 2.11 14.44
N LYS A 42 20.89 2.33 15.49
CA LYS A 42 20.31 1.25 16.30
C LYS A 42 18.79 1.29 16.16
N PRO A 43 18.18 0.35 15.41
CA PRO A 43 16.74 0.19 15.38
C PRO A 43 16.19 0.02 16.81
N ARG A 44 15.06 0.67 17.10
CA ARG A 44 14.55 0.75 18.48
C ARG A 44 13.70 -0.47 18.84
N PHE A 45 12.67 -0.72 18.04
CA PHE A 45 11.77 -1.87 18.23
C PHE A 45 11.12 -2.28 16.92
N LEU A 46 10.63 -3.53 16.89
CA LEU A 46 9.74 -4.05 15.87
C LEU A 46 8.30 -3.98 16.39
N GLY A 47 7.39 -3.41 15.61
CA GLY A 47 6.00 -3.19 15.98
C GLY A 47 5.01 -3.83 15.00
N LEU A 48 3.75 -3.90 15.44
CA LEU A 48 2.60 -4.25 14.61
C LEU A 48 1.69 -3.03 14.48
N GLY A 49 1.23 -2.76 13.26
CA GLY A 49 0.39 -1.62 12.95
C GLY A 49 -0.73 -1.98 11.97
N ILE A 50 -1.61 -1.01 11.73
CA ILE A 50 -2.60 -1.08 10.66
C ILE A 50 -2.35 0.09 9.72
N TYR A 51 -2.03 -0.19 8.47
CA TYR A 51 -1.87 0.80 7.41
C TYR A 51 -2.85 0.48 6.28
N MET A 52 -3.69 1.46 5.91
CA MET A 52 -4.73 1.28 4.89
C MET A 52 -5.59 0.02 5.06
N PHE A 53 -6.01 -0.28 6.29
CA PHE A 53 -6.81 -1.47 6.67
C PHE A 53 -6.08 -2.82 6.51
N GLN A 54 -4.77 -2.79 6.30
CA GLN A 54 -3.93 -3.98 6.23
C GLN A 54 -3.04 -4.04 7.47
N PRO A 55 -2.88 -5.21 8.09
CA PRO A 55 -1.88 -5.38 9.13
C PRO A 55 -0.49 -5.23 8.52
N ILE A 56 0.38 -4.50 9.21
CA ILE A 56 1.78 -4.35 8.84
C ILE A 56 2.68 -4.69 10.02
N ILE A 57 3.84 -5.24 9.72
CA ILE A 57 4.99 -5.25 10.63
C ILE A 57 5.83 -4.04 10.25
N PHE A 58 6.38 -3.32 11.22
CA PHE A 58 7.27 -2.19 10.96
C PHE A 58 8.40 -2.13 11.96
N THR A 59 9.55 -1.61 11.54
CA THR A 59 10.69 -1.31 12.40
C THR A 59 10.73 0.20 12.67
N ASP A 60 10.89 0.59 13.94
CA ASP A 60 11.16 1.98 14.26
C ASP A 60 12.61 2.35 13.89
N THR A 61 12.73 3.02 12.74
CA THR A 61 13.95 3.59 12.18
C THR A 61 13.93 5.11 12.22
N SER A 62 13.30 5.73 13.24
CA SER A 62 13.23 7.18 13.38
C SER A 62 14.58 7.90 13.32
N ASP A 63 15.66 7.23 13.72
CA ASP A 63 17.02 7.79 13.67
C ASP A 63 17.60 7.84 12.23
N ALA A 64 16.92 7.26 11.23
CA ALA A 64 17.30 7.30 9.82
C ALA A 64 17.37 8.72 9.24
N TRP A 65 16.68 9.69 9.85
CA TRP A 65 16.75 11.10 9.46
C TRP A 65 18.16 11.71 9.62
N GLU A 66 19.00 11.13 10.48
CA GLU A 66 20.39 11.57 10.68
C GLU A 66 21.32 11.15 9.53
N LEU A 67 20.91 10.17 8.73
CA LEU A 67 21.71 9.65 7.64
C LEU A 67 21.84 10.65 6.48
N LYS A 68 22.93 10.52 5.72
CA LYS A 68 23.06 11.23 4.44
C LYS A 68 22.00 10.75 3.47
N ARG A 69 21.59 11.62 2.55
CA ARG A 69 20.55 11.35 1.54
C ARG A 69 20.68 9.99 0.84
N GLY A 70 21.88 9.63 0.37
CA GLY A 70 22.09 8.35 -0.31
C GLY A 70 21.94 7.14 0.62
N GLN A 71 22.34 7.27 1.89
CA GLN A 71 22.19 6.22 2.89
C GLN A 71 20.71 6.02 3.27
N ARG A 72 19.92 7.11 3.33
CA ARG A 72 18.47 7.00 3.50
C ARG A 72 17.81 6.23 2.37
N VAL A 73 18.13 6.57 1.11
CA VAL A 73 17.60 5.81 -0.05
C VAL A 73 17.97 4.32 0.02
N VAL A 74 19.19 3.97 0.44
CA VAL A 74 19.58 2.56 0.64
C VAL A 74 18.76 1.92 1.78
N SER A 75 18.57 2.64 2.88
CA SER A 75 17.75 2.19 4.01
C SER A 75 16.29 1.98 3.60
N ASP A 76 15.70 2.90 2.84
CA ASP A 76 14.33 2.83 2.34
C ASP A 76 14.14 1.64 1.40
N MET A 77 15.14 1.31 0.58
CA MET A 77 15.06 0.21 -0.38
C MET A 77 15.47 -1.16 0.20
N ALA A 78 15.95 -1.20 1.44
CA ALA A 78 16.54 -2.39 2.03
C ALA A 78 15.52 -3.53 2.21
N GLY A 79 14.29 -3.23 2.65
CA GLY A 79 13.25 -4.24 2.78
C GLY A 79 12.88 -4.88 1.45
N ILE A 80 12.72 -4.07 0.40
CA ILE A 80 12.48 -4.55 -0.97
C ILE A 80 13.64 -5.42 -1.47
N TYR A 81 14.89 -5.03 -1.20
CA TYR A 81 16.06 -5.83 -1.57
C TYR A 81 16.02 -7.25 -0.98
N PHE A 82 15.68 -7.39 0.29
CA PHE A 82 15.54 -8.70 0.93
C PHE A 82 14.33 -9.50 0.41
N GLN A 83 13.22 -8.84 0.07
CA GLN A 83 12.09 -9.49 -0.60
C GLN A 83 12.47 -10.02 -2.00
N LEU A 84 13.34 -9.33 -2.74
CA LEU A 84 13.85 -9.81 -4.03
C LEU A 84 14.71 -11.06 -3.85
N ILE A 85 15.57 -11.10 -2.83
CA ILE A 85 16.34 -12.30 -2.48
C ILE A 85 15.40 -13.46 -2.16
N LEU A 86 14.38 -13.23 -1.32
CA LEU A 86 13.37 -14.25 -1.00
C LEU A 86 12.68 -14.77 -2.28
N GLY A 87 12.28 -13.86 -3.18
CA GLY A 87 11.67 -14.24 -4.45
C GLY A 87 12.57 -15.10 -5.33
N ALA A 88 13.87 -14.79 -5.39
CA ALA A 88 14.86 -15.59 -6.10
C ALA A 88 15.03 -16.97 -5.48
N VAL A 89 15.11 -17.07 -4.15
CA VAL A 89 15.21 -18.34 -3.41
C VAL A 89 13.97 -19.21 -3.64
N LEU A 90 12.77 -18.64 -3.55
CA LEU A 90 11.52 -19.38 -3.80
C LEU A 90 11.44 -19.89 -5.24
N SER A 91 11.88 -19.06 -6.19
CA SER A 91 11.90 -19.41 -7.61
C SER A 91 12.91 -20.53 -7.89
N ALA A 92 14.13 -20.44 -7.35
CA ALA A 92 15.12 -21.49 -7.44
C ALA A 92 14.61 -22.80 -6.80
N TRP A 93 14.00 -22.73 -5.62
CA TRP A 93 13.41 -23.90 -4.96
C TRP A 93 12.39 -24.60 -5.85
N MET A 94 11.44 -23.86 -6.43
CA MET A 94 10.43 -24.43 -7.31
C MET A 94 11.01 -25.01 -8.61
N LEU A 95 12.12 -24.46 -9.11
CA LEU A 95 12.81 -24.99 -10.28
C LEU A 95 13.47 -26.35 -10.01
N PHE A 96 14.06 -26.54 -8.82
CA PHE A 96 14.77 -27.78 -8.47
C PHE A 96 13.86 -28.87 -7.87
N PHE A 97 12.85 -28.49 -7.10
CA PHE A 97 12.01 -29.42 -6.33
C PHE A 97 10.56 -29.50 -6.83
N GLY A 98 10.22 -28.75 -7.88
CA GLY A 98 8.89 -28.71 -8.47
C GLY A 98 7.99 -27.60 -7.90
N VAL A 99 6.94 -27.27 -8.65
CA VAL A 99 6.00 -26.21 -8.28
C VAL A 99 5.03 -26.72 -7.21
N ASN A 100 5.03 -26.06 -6.06
CA ASN A 100 4.02 -26.24 -5.02
C ASN A 100 3.05 -25.06 -5.04
N LEU A 101 1.73 -25.33 -5.06
CA LEU A 101 0.72 -24.27 -5.16
C LEU A 101 0.81 -23.25 -4.01
N THR A 102 1.16 -23.69 -2.80
CA THR A 102 1.35 -22.81 -1.65
C THR A 102 2.54 -21.87 -1.87
N LEU A 103 3.69 -22.39 -2.32
CA LEU A 103 4.88 -21.58 -2.60
C LEU A 103 4.68 -20.64 -3.79
N LEU A 104 3.91 -21.07 -4.80
CA LEU A 104 3.52 -20.23 -5.92
C LEU A 104 2.67 -19.05 -5.46
N ILE A 105 1.66 -19.30 -4.61
CA ILE A 105 0.84 -18.23 -4.01
C ILE A 105 1.71 -17.26 -3.20
N VAL A 106 2.60 -17.76 -2.34
CA VAL A 106 3.54 -16.93 -1.58
C VAL A 106 4.41 -16.08 -2.52
N SER A 107 4.93 -16.68 -3.60
CA SER A 107 5.77 -15.97 -4.57
C SER A 107 5.02 -14.85 -5.28
N VAL A 108 3.77 -15.11 -5.70
CA VAL A 108 2.89 -14.10 -6.30
C VAL A 108 2.58 -12.97 -5.30
N ILE A 109 2.28 -13.31 -4.05
CA ILE A 109 2.01 -12.32 -3.00
C ILE A 109 3.28 -11.50 -2.69
N ASN A 110 4.46 -12.11 -2.65
CA ASN A 110 5.73 -11.40 -2.45
C ASN A 110 6.02 -10.41 -3.58
N ILE A 111 5.78 -10.80 -4.83
CA ILE A 111 5.91 -9.88 -5.98
C ILE A 111 4.90 -8.74 -5.86
N ALA A 112 3.65 -9.03 -5.52
CA ALA A 112 2.64 -7.99 -5.29
C ALA A 112 3.04 -7.04 -4.16
N ALA A 113 3.58 -7.56 -3.05
CA ALA A 113 4.07 -6.77 -1.92
C ALA A 113 5.25 -5.87 -2.33
N ILE A 114 6.20 -6.37 -3.13
CA ILE A 114 7.29 -5.54 -3.69
C ILE A 114 6.73 -4.40 -4.53
N VAL A 115 5.77 -4.68 -5.43
CA VAL A 115 5.14 -3.66 -6.28
C VAL A 115 4.42 -2.60 -5.44
N LEU A 116 3.69 -3.01 -4.40
CA LEU A 116 3.00 -2.09 -3.50
C LEU A 116 3.98 -1.27 -2.64
N ASN A 117 5.08 -1.87 -2.18
CA ASN A 117 6.12 -1.16 -1.45
C ASN A 117 6.87 -0.17 -2.35
N LEU A 118 6.99 -0.44 -3.65
CA LEU A 118 7.57 0.48 -4.64
C LEU A 118 6.62 1.62 -5.05
N ASP A 119 5.35 1.62 -4.63
CA ASP A 119 4.39 2.66 -5.01
C ASP A 119 4.81 4.04 -4.46
N PRO A 120 5.15 5.02 -5.32
CA PRO A 120 5.62 6.32 -4.86
C PRO A 120 4.50 7.26 -4.39
N PHE A 121 3.23 6.82 -4.44
CA PHE A 121 2.05 7.62 -4.07
C PHE A 121 1.47 7.21 -2.72
N LEU A 122 1.76 6.01 -2.22
CA LEU A 122 1.47 5.60 -0.86
C LEU A 122 2.67 5.92 0.04
N ARG A 123 2.50 6.02 1.36
CA ARG A 123 3.63 6.25 2.27
C ARG A 123 4.38 4.93 2.54
N SER A 124 4.85 4.32 1.48
CA SER A 124 5.66 3.11 1.46
C SER A 124 7.15 3.44 1.24
N ASP A 125 7.99 2.42 1.26
CA ASP A 125 9.42 2.49 0.96
C ASP A 125 9.74 3.25 -0.34
N GLY A 126 9.01 2.98 -1.42
CA GLY A 126 9.20 3.62 -2.71
C GLY A 126 8.95 5.12 -2.66
N TYR A 127 7.96 5.56 -1.89
CA TYR A 127 7.74 6.99 -1.64
C TYR A 127 8.90 7.62 -0.88
N TRP A 128 9.37 6.99 0.20
CA TRP A 128 10.51 7.53 0.96
C TRP A 128 11.77 7.56 0.11
N ALA A 129 12.09 6.47 -0.59
CA ALA A 129 13.21 6.38 -1.50
C ALA A 129 13.17 7.47 -2.59
N VAL A 130 12.02 7.71 -3.22
CA VAL A 130 11.86 8.78 -4.24
C VAL A 130 12.03 10.15 -3.61
N THR A 131 11.37 10.41 -2.48
CA THR A 131 11.40 11.74 -1.84
C THR A 131 12.76 12.09 -1.28
N ASP A 132 13.47 11.13 -0.68
CA ASP A 132 14.85 11.27 -0.25
C ASP A 132 15.80 11.35 -1.44
N TYR A 133 15.59 10.55 -2.49
CA TYR A 133 16.37 10.68 -3.70
C TYR A 133 16.25 12.06 -4.33
N ILE A 134 15.16 12.81 -4.15
CA ILE A 134 14.99 14.18 -4.66
C ILE A 134 15.37 15.25 -3.63
N GLY A 135 15.36 14.89 -2.34
CA GLY A 135 15.64 15.79 -1.22
C GLY A 135 14.42 16.63 -0.83
N ILE A 136 13.22 16.05 -0.91
CA ILE A 136 11.96 16.72 -0.58
C ILE A 136 11.29 15.99 0.57
N ASN A 137 11.45 16.51 1.78
CA ASN A 137 10.72 15.97 2.93
C ASN A 137 9.21 16.29 2.78
N ASN A 138 8.35 15.36 3.17
CA ASN A 138 6.89 15.49 3.14
C ASN A 138 6.34 15.94 1.77
N ALA A 139 6.68 15.21 0.71
CA ALA A 139 6.27 15.56 -0.65
C ALA A 139 4.75 15.66 -0.81
N HIS A 140 3.96 14.79 -0.16
CA HIS A 140 2.49 14.88 -0.21
C HIS A 140 1.94 16.23 0.26
N GLU A 141 2.46 16.77 1.37
CA GLU A 141 2.00 18.06 1.92
C GLU A 141 2.40 19.24 1.02
N LYS A 142 3.61 19.17 0.45
CA LYS A 142 4.12 20.16 -0.51
C LYS A 142 3.32 20.11 -1.81
N THR A 143 3.00 18.92 -2.31
CA THR A 143 2.14 18.72 -3.48
C THR A 143 0.75 19.27 -3.23
N PHE A 144 0.14 18.99 -2.08
CA PHE A 144 -1.17 19.54 -1.74
C PHE A 144 -1.16 21.08 -1.71
N SER A 145 -0.14 21.66 -1.07
CA SER A 145 0.06 23.11 -1.02
C SER A 145 0.27 23.72 -2.41
N TYR A 146 1.03 23.03 -3.27
CA TYR A 146 1.30 23.43 -4.65
C TYR A 146 0.02 23.42 -5.50
N VAL A 147 -0.73 22.32 -5.48
CA VAL A 147 -1.99 22.16 -6.23
C VAL A 147 -3.05 23.15 -5.75
N LYS A 148 -3.15 23.36 -4.44
CA LYS A 148 -4.02 24.39 -3.85
C LYS A 148 -3.67 25.78 -4.38
N ASN A 149 -2.39 26.16 -4.39
CA ASN A 149 -1.96 27.44 -4.96
C ASN A 149 -2.34 27.57 -6.44
N LEU A 150 -2.11 26.52 -7.25
CA LEU A 150 -2.48 26.52 -8.66
C LEU A 150 -3.99 26.74 -8.87
N MET A 151 -4.83 26.03 -8.12
CA MET A 151 -6.29 26.20 -8.18
C MET A 151 -6.70 27.62 -7.78
N PHE A 152 -6.16 28.17 -6.68
CA PHE A 152 -6.52 29.51 -6.21
C PHE A 152 -6.08 30.61 -7.18
N ARG A 153 -4.90 30.48 -7.79
CA ARG A 153 -4.42 31.45 -8.80
C ARG A 153 -5.22 31.35 -10.09
N LYS A 154 -5.46 30.14 -10.62
CA LYS A 154 -6.13 29.97 -11.92
C LYS A 154 -7.64 30.15 -11.87
N ILE A 155 -8.29 29.58 -10.86
CA ILE A 155 -9.76 29.55 -10.75
C ILE A 155 -10.26 30.78 -9.99
N LEU A 156 -9.63 31.11 -8.85
CA LEU A 156 -10.10 32.17 -7.97
C LEU A 156 -9.37 33.51 -8.17
N ARG A 157 -8.39 33.57 -9.09
CA ARG A 157 -7.54 34.75 -9.36
C ARG A 157 -6.96 35.37 -8.07
N LYS A 158 -6.68 34.54 -7.06
CA LYS A 158 -6.22 34.98 -5.74
C LYS A 158 -4.75 34.64 -5.54
N GLU A 159 -3.98 35.60 -5.05
CA GLU A 159 -2.60 35.36 -4.64
C GLU A 159 -2.55 34.48 -3.39
N THR A 160 -1.53 33.61 -3.33
CA THR A 160 -1.25 32.80 -2.14
C THR A 160 0.23 32.90 -1.80
N ASN A 161 0.53 32.79 -0.50
CA ASN A 161 1.89 32.84 0.06
C ASN A 161 2.68 31.53 -0.17
N PHE A 162 2.30 30.72 -1.15
CA PHE A 162 3.00 29.47 -1.42
C PHE A 162 4.38 29.74 -2.00
N GLN A 163 5.40 29.20 -1.34
CA GLN A 163 6.78 29.22 -1.82
C GLN A 163 7.16 27.83 -2.32
N MET A 164 7.74 27.78 -3.52
CA MET A 164 8.27 26.53 -4.06
C MET A 164 9.42 26.03 -3.18
N PRO A 165 9.52 24.71 -2.95
CA PRO A 165 10.69 24.14 -2.30
C PRO A 165 11.98 24.55 -3.03
N LYS A 166 13.01 24.94 -2.28
CA LYS A 166 14.33 25.29 -2.82
C LYS A 166 15.00 24.03 -3.38
N LEU A 167 14.88 23.81 -4.69
CA LEU A 167 15.34 22.61 -5.38
C LEU A 167 16.19 22.97 -6.60
N LYS A 168 17.13 22.08 -6.95
CA LYS A 168 17.83 22.14 -8.23
C LYS A 168 16.81 22.05 -9.39
N PRO A 169 17.11 22.61 -10.58
CA PRO A 169 16.16 22.65 -11.70
C PRO A 169 15.56 21.28 -12.07
N ALA A 170 16.38 20.23 -12.13
CA ALA A 170 15.93 18.87 -12.43
C ALA A 170 14.97 18.32 -11.35
N ALA A 171 15.34 18.46 -10.08
CA ALA A 171 14.51 18.06 -8.93
C ALA A 171 13.17 18.82 -8.90
N ARG A 172 13.18 20.10 -9.27
CA ARG A 172 11.96 20.91 -9.39
C ARG A 172 11.04 20.41 -10.50
N LYS A 173 11.57 20.09 -11.69
CA LYS A 173 10.78 19.51 -12.80
C LYS A 173 10.17 18.17 -12.39
N PHE A 174 10.96 17.31 -11.74
CA PHE A 174 10.46 16.05 -11.20
C PHE A 174 9.34 16.28 -10.19
N PHE A 175 9.52 17.16 -9.20
CA PHE A 175 8.50 17.44 -8.19
C PHE A 175 7.18 17.93 -8.79
N ILE A 176 7.24 18.76 -9.83
CA ILE A 176 6.04 19.21 -10.55
C ILE A 176 5.35 18.03 -11.22
N GLY A 177 6.09 17.21 -11.97
CA GLY A 177 5.55 16.00 -12.61
C GLY A 177 4.94 15.02 -11.60
N TYR A 178 5.68 14.72 -10.53
CA TYR A 178 5.22 13.93 -9.39
C TYR A 178 3.93 14.50 -8.79
N SER A 179 3.86 15.82 -8.60
CA SER A 179 2.68 16.47 -8.03
C SER A 179 1.43 16.29 -8.90
N PHE A 180 1.58 16.37 -10.22
CA PHE A 180 0.48 16.11 -11.15
C PHE A 180 0.07 14.63 -11.15
N LEU A 181 1.05 13.71 -11.22
CA LEU A 181 0.80 12.28 -11.18
C LEU A 181 0.12 11.86 -9.87
N TYR A 182 0.63 12.28 -8.72
CA TYR A 182 0.03 12.01 -7.41
C TYR A 182 -1.40 12.53 -7.32
N THR A 183 -1.66 13.76 -7.81
CA THR A 183 -3.01 14.34 -7.82
C THR A 183 -3.95 13.55 -8.72
N PHE A 184 -3.47 13.15 -9.90
CA PHE A 184 -4.20 12.31 -10.84
C PHE A 184 -4.51 10.93 -10.23
N SER A 185 -3.52 10.27 -9.63
CA SER A 185 -3.67 8.97 -8.97
C SER A 185 -4.72 9.03 -7.86
N ILE A 186 -4.66 10.04 -6.98
CA ILE A 186 -5.69 10.23 -5.94
C ILE A 186 -7.07 10.42 -6.54
N ALA A 187 -7.20 11.30 -7.55
CA ALA A 187 -8.49 11.54 -8.20
C ALA A 187 -9.03 10.24 -8.85
N PHE A 188 -8.19 9.53 -9.59
CA PHE A 188 -8.53 8.28 -10.27
C PHE A 188 -8.99 7.19 -9.29
N PHE A 189 -8.20 6.90 -8.25
CA PHE A 189 -8.57 5.87 -7.25
C PHE A 189 -9.78 6.27 -6.42
N THR A 190 -9.95 7.57 -6.12
CA THR A 190 -11.17 8.05 -5.44
C THR A 190 -12.39 7.88 -6.34
N SER A 191 -12.30 8.23 -7.63
CA SER A 191 -13.37 8.02 -8.60
C SER A 191 -13.71 6.54 -8.77
N LEU A 192 -12.71 5.67 -8.87
CA LEU A 192 -12.91 4.22 -8.94
C LEU A 192 -13.60 3.69 -7.68
N GLY A 193 -13.20 4.17 -6.51
CA GLY A 193 -13.84 3.84 -5.24
C GLY A 193 -15.31 4.29 -5.20
N VAL A 194 -15.62 5.50 -5.66
CA VAL A 194 -17.01 5.99 -5.75
C VAL A 194 -17.83 5.13 -6.72
N LEU A 195 -17.28 4.76 -7.88
CA LEU A 195 -17.94 3.84 -8.82
C LEU A 195 -18.19 2.47 -8.20
N TYR A 196 -17.21 1.95 -7.45
CA TYR A 196 -17.34 0.70 -6.70
C TYR A 196 -18.47 0.77 -5.66
N LEU A 197 -18.52 1.85 -4.88
CA LEU A 197 -19.59 2.13 -3.92
C LEU A 197 -20.97 2.09 -4.61
N PHE A 198 -21.13 2.79 -5.74
CA PHE A 198 -22.38 2.77 -6.49
C PHE A 198 -22.72 1.37 -7.03
N ALA A 199 -21.73 0.63 -7.52
CA ALA A 199 -21.94 -0.73 -8.02
C ALA A 199 -22.42 -1.66 -6.91
N VAL A 200 -21.78 -1.62 -5.74
CA VAL A 200 -22.17 -2.45 -4.57
C VAL A 200 -23.57 -2.08 -4.09
N LEU A 201 -23.87 -0.79 -3.91
CA LEU A 201 -25.17 -0.33 -3.43
C LEU A 201 -26.33 -0.63 -4.40
N LYS A 202 -26.09 -0.58 -5.71
CA LYS A 202 -27.10 -0.91 -6.72
C LYS A 202 -27.27 -2.41 -6.91
N SER A 203 -26.21 -3.18 -6.69
CA SER A 203 -26.24 -4.63 -6.80
C SER A 203 -26.92 -5.28 -5.59
N SER A 204 -27.44 -6.50 -5.77
CA SER A 204 -27.79 -7.38 -4.66
C SER A 204 -26.57 -8.06 -4.03
N ALA A 205 -25.34 -7.60 -4.31
CA ALA A 205 -24.12 -8.31 -3.93
C ALA A 205 -23.94 -8.41 -2.40
N LEU A 206 -24.41 -7.42 -1.64
CA LEU A 206 -24.43 -7.49 -0.18
C LEU A 206 -25.34 -8.62 0.31
N ASN A 207 -26.58 -8.63 -0.20
CA ASN A 207 -27.58 -9.66 0.13
C ASN A 207 -27.10 -11.05 -0.31
N LYS A 208 -26.49 -11.16 -1.50
CA LYS A 208 -25.94 -12.41 -2.02
C LYS A 208 -24.91 -13.02 -1.07
N ASN A 209 -23.96 -12.23 -0.56
CA ASN A 209 -22.97 -12.77 0.38
C ASN A 209 -23.60 -13.18 1.71
N ILE A 210 -24.61 -12.43 2.19
CA ILE A 210 -25.38 -12.80 3.39
C ILE A 210 -26.12 -14.12 3.18
N ASP A 211 -26.76 -14.31 2.03
CA ASP A 211 -27.49 -15.53 1.70
C ASP A 211 -26.56 -16.73 1.53
N LEU A 212 -25.38 -16.52 0.91
CA LEU A 212 -24.31 -17.53 0.84
C LEU A 212 -23.82 -17.92 2.24
N MET A 213 -23.61 -16.96 3.14
CA MET A 213 -23.24 -17.25 4.53
C MET A 213 -24.31 -18.07 5.25
N LYS A 214 -25.59 -17.71 5.12
CA LYS A 214 -26.70 -18.47 5.73
C LYS A 214 -26.78 -19.90 5.22
N SER A 215 -26.63 -20.07 3.90
CA SER A 215 -26.62 -21.38 3.24
C SER A 215 -25.43 -22.24 3.66
N ALA A 216 -24.23 -21.65 3.71
CA ALA A 216 -23.04 -22.36 4.14
C ALA A 216 -23.11 -22.79 5.62
N TYR A 217 -23.68 -21.92 6.47
CA TYR A 217 -23.92 -22.24 7.89
C TYR A 217 -24.91 -23.38 8.05
N SER A 218 -26.04 -23.37 7.32
CA SER A 218 -27.04 -24.44 7.42
C SER A 218 -26.53 -25.80 6.91
N GLN A 219 -25.59 -25.77 5.96
CA GLN A 219 -24.95 -26.98 5.41
C GLN A 219 -23.74 -27.45 6.24
N GLY A 220 -23.33 -26.71 7.29
CA GLY A 220 -22.12 -27.00 8.05
C GLY A 220 -20.82 -26.86 7.24
N ASN A 221 -20.84 -26.17 6.09
CA ASN A 221 -19.68 -25.97 5.25
C ASN A 221 -18.91 -24.72 5.69
N PHE A 222 -17.94 -24.90 6.59
CA PHE A 222 -17.13 -23.81 7.13
C PHE A 222 -16.22 -23.13 6.09
N ALA A 223 -15.83 -23.83 5.03
CA ALA A 223 -15.00 -23.24 3.98
C ALA A 223 -15.78 -22.18 3.18
N ASP A 224 -17.00 -22.52 2.76
CA ASP A 224 -17.88 -21.60 2.04
C ASP A 224 -18.35 -20.45 2.94
N LEU A 225 -18.57 -20.74 4.23
CA LEU A 225 -18.90 -19.71 5.22
C LEU A 225 -17.76 -18.69 5.34
N GLY A 226 -16.51 -19.16 5.44
CA GLY A 226 -15.33 -18.32 5.49
C GLY A 226 -15.13 -17.49 4.21
N ALA A 227 -15.34 -18.08 3.05
CA ALA A 227 -15.26 -17.39 1.77
C ALA A 227 -16.33 -16.29 1.63
N ALA A 228 -17.58 -16.60 1.98
CA ALA A 228 -18.68 -15.63 1.93
C ALA A 228 -18.49 -14.49 2.94
N PHE A 229 -18.03 -14.81 4.17
CA PHE A 229 -17.66 -13.81 5.16
C PHE A 229 -16.53 -12.90 4.67
N THR A 230 -15.48 -13.48 4.09
CA THR A 230 -14.34 -12.73 3.55
C THR A 230 -14.78 -11.80 2.41
N GLY A 231 -15.60 -12.30 1.48
CA GLY A 231 -16.15 -11.50 0.39
C GLY A 231 -17.05 -10.36 0.87
N LEU A 232 -17.84 -10.59 1.93
CA LEU A 232 -18.66 -9.56 2.55
C LEU A 232 -17.80 -8.50 3.25
N VAL A 233 -16.93 -8.92 4.17
CA VAL A 233 -16.19 -8.00 5.04
C VAL A 233 -15.06 -7.32 4.28
N ILE A 234 -14.14 -8.09 3.70
CA ILE A 234 -12.97 -7.56 3.01
C ILE A 234 -13.36 -7.01 1.65
N GLY A 235 -14.21 -7.74 0.91
CA GLY A 235 -14.63 -7.33 -0.43
C GLY A 235 -15.52 -6.10 -0.41
N GLN A 236 -16.51 -6.02 0.48
CA GLN A 236 -17.54 -4.97 0.42
C GLN A 236 -17.43 -3.97 1.58
N LEU A 237 -17.52 -4.43 2.83
CA LEU A 237 -17.67 -3.52 3.98
C LEU A 237 -16.43 -2.66 4.23
N VAL A 238 -15.22 -3.22 4.14
CA VAL A 238 -13.96 -2.47 4.37
C VAL A 238 -13.78 -1.34 3.34
N PRO A 239 -13.90 -1.58 2.02
CA PRO A 239 -13.85 -0.49 1.03
C PRO A 239 -14.92 0.57 1.23
N LEU A 240 -16.15 0.17 1.57
CA LEU A 240 -17.25 1.12 1.86
C LEU A 240 -16.92 2.01 3.06
N LEU A 241 -16.40 1.42 4.14
CA LEU A 241 -15.95 2.14 5.32
C LEU A 241 -14.82 3.12 4.98
N PHE A 242 -13.84 2.67 4.19
CA PHE A 242 -12.71 3.51 3.77
C PHE A 242 -13.17 4.74 2.97
N LEU A 243 -14.07 4.55 2.01
CA LEU A 243 -14.64 5.65 1.23
C LEU A 243 -15.45 6.61 2.09
N GLY A 244 -16.25 6.08 3.03
CA GLY A 244 -16.97 6.89 3.99
C GLY A 244 -16.03 7.78 4.81
N LEU A 245 -14.92 7.23 5.30
CA LEU A 245 -13.91 7.99 6.06
C LEU A 245 -13.20 9.05 5.21
N ILE A 246 -12.90 8.76 3.94
CA ILE A 246 -12.35 9.73 2.99
C ILE A 246 -13.33 10.90 2.78
N ILE A 247 -14.60 10.60 2.49
CA ILE A 247 -15.64 11.61 2.27
C ILE A 247 -15.78 12.50 3.53
N ILE A 248 -15.86 11.89 4.72
CA ILE A 248 -15.93 12.63 5.99
C ILE A 248 -14.71 13.55 6.14
N ARG A 249 -13.50 13.09 5.81
CA ARG A 249 -12.27 13.89 5.90
C ARG A 249 -12.27 15.07 4.93
N ILE A 250 -12.74 14.85 3.70
CA ILE A 250 -12.89 15.91 2.68
C ILE A 250 -13.90 16.96 3.16
N VAL A 251 -15.07 16.54 3.63
CA VAL A 251 -16.11 17.43 4.15
C VAL A 251 -15.61 18.25 5.33
N LYS A 252 -14.96 17.61 6.32
CA LYS A 252 -14.35 18.31 7.47
C LYS A 252 -13.31 19.34 7.02
N TYR A 253 -12.49 19.01 6.02
CA TYR A 253 -11.50 19.93 5.46
C TYR A 253 -12.16 21.13 4.76
N MET A 254 -13.23 20.91 3.98
CA MET A 254 -13.99 21.97 3.33
C MET A 254 -14.62 22.92 4.37
N ILE A 255 -15.28 22.38 5.41
CA ILE A 255 -15.88 23.19 6.49
C ILE A 255 -14.81 24.04 7.19
N LYS A 256 -13.66 23.47 7.53
CA LYS A 256 -12.55 24.21 8.18
C LYS A 256 -12.00 25.32 7.28
N THR A 257 -11.98 25.11 5.97
CA THR A 257 -11.51 26.10 5.00
C THR A 257 -12.51 27.25 4.83
N ILE A 258 -13.81 26.97 4.91
CA ILE A 258 -14.87 28.00 4.90
C ILE A 258 -14.85 28.81 6.20
N LYS A 259 -14.75 28.17 7.37
CA LYS A 259 -14.73 28.85 8.69
C LYS A 259 -13.48 29.70 8.98
N LYS A 260 -12.40 29.51 8.22
CA LYS A 260 -11.18 30.34 8.29
C LYS A 260 -11.24 31.57 7.36
N ARG A 261 -12.35 31.76 6.65
CA ARG A 261 -12.71 33.03 6.01
C ARG A 261 -13.56 33.84 6.97
#